data_AF-A0A3D2FLL9-F1
#
_entry.id   AF-A0A3D2FLL9-F1
#
_cell.length_a   1.000
_cell.length_b   1.000
_cell.length_c   1.000
_cell.angle_alpha   90.00
_cell.angle_beta   90.00
_cell.angle_gamma   90.00
#
_symmetry.space_group_name_H-M   'P 1'
#
loop_
_entity.id
_entity.type
_entity.pdbx_description
1 polymer ?
#
loop_
_entity_poly.entity_id
_entity_poly.type
_entity_poly.pdbx_seq_one_letter_code
_entity_poly.pdbx_strand_id
1 'polypeptide(L)'
;MKKRFHWNKWTRKSHHWGAIVILIPVVIIIGSGILLQVKKEIDWIQPQTIAGSVKNSPSIPFDRILTIAKTIPEAKIQSWKDIDRLDVRIQKGIVKVRSQNNWEVQIDTQTGEVLQTAYRRSDIIEAIHDGSWFHDKVK
;
A
#
# COMPACT_ATOMS: atom_id res chain seq x y z
N MET A 1 54.88 6.13 -23.45
CA MET A 1 53.72 6.49 -24.30
C MET A 1 52.51 6.80 -23.42
N LYS A 2 52.07 8.06 -23.33
CA LYS A 2 50.82 8.43 -22.63
C LYS A 2 49.63 8.07 -23.52
N LYS A 3 48.79 7.11 -23.14
CA LYS A 3 47.50 6.86 -23.81
C LYS A 3 46.67 8.15 -23.73
N ARG A 4 46.34 8.76 -24.88
CA ARG A 4 45.40 9.89 -24.94
C ARG A 4 44.02 9.36 -24.58
N PHE A 5 43.46 9.88 -23.49
CA PHE A 5 42.10 9.55 -23.09
C PHE A 5 41.11 10.07 -24.15
N HIS A 6 40.28 9.18 -24.71
CA HIS A 6 39.30 9.54 -25.73
C HIS A 6 37.98 9.99 -25.07
N TRP A 7 37.94 11.24 -24.64
CA TRP A 7 36.80 11.85 -23.93
C TRP A 7 35.45 11.55 -24.59
N ASN A 8 35.32 11.77 -25.90
CA ASN A 8 34.08 11.54 -26.65
C ASN A 8 33.60 10.08 -26.65
N LYS A 9 34.53 9.11 -26.69
CA LYS A 9 34.17 7.68 -26.64
C LYS A 9 33.71 7.31 -25.23
N TRP A 10 34.37 7.85 -24.22
CA TRP A 10 34.04 7.61 -22.82
C TRP A 10 32.68 8.21 -22.46
N THR A 11 32.43 9.48 -22.77
CA THR A 11 31.14 10.14 -22.50
C THR A 11 29.97 9.43 -23.16
N ARG A 12 30.11 9.01 -24.42
CA ARG A 12 29.06 8.25 -25.13
C ARG A 12 28.79 6.91 -24.45
N LYS A 13 29.83 6.19 -24.02
CA LYS A 13 29.68 4.91 -23.32
C LYS A 13 29.04 5.10 -21.93
N SER A 14 29.46 6.12 -21.18
CA SER A 14 28.90 6.47 -19.88
C SER A 14 27.44 6.91 -20.00
N HIS A 15 27.10 7.75 -20.98
CA HIS A 15 25.71 8.14 -21.24
C HIS A 15 24.85 6.93 -21.60
N HIS A 16 25.35 6.03 -22.46
CA HIS A 16 24.58 4.86 -22.86
C HIS A 16 24.24 3.94 -21.68
N TRP A 17 25.23 3.63 -20.83
CA TRP A 17 25.00 2.80 -19.65
C TRP A 17 24.24 3.53 -18.54
N GLY A 18 24.55 4.81 -18.30
CA GLY A 18 23.87 5.64 -17.32
C GLY A 18 22.38 5.83 -17.65
N ALA A 19 22.04 6.00 -18.93
CA ALA A 19 20.66 6.09 -19.38
C ALA A 19 19.89 4.80 -19.08
N ILE A 20 20.48 3.62 -19.29
CA ILE A 20 19.84 2.33 -18.96
C ILE A 20 19.59 2.21 -17.45
N VAL A 21 20.59 2.59 -16.63
CA VAL A 21 20.48 2.56 -15.17
C VAL A 21 19.38 3.50 -14.67
N ILE A 22 19.24 4.68 -15.26
CA ILE A 22 18.19 5.66 -14.90
C ILE A 22 16.82 5.25 -15.44
N LEU A 23 16.78 4.61 -16.61
CA LEU A 23 15.51 4.22 -17.25
C LEU A 23 14.74 3.19 -16.41
N ILE A 24 15.44 2.26 -15.77
CA ILE A 24 14.81 1.21 -14.95
C ILE A 24 13.92 1.79 -13.83
N PRO A 25 14.42 2.63 -12.90
CA PRO A 25 13.57 3.22 -11.86
C PRO A 25 12.48 4.11 -12.43
N VAL A 26 12.74 4.84 -13.53
CA VAL A 26 11.70 5.65 -14.21
C VAL A 26 10.54 4.79 -14.69
N VAL A 27 10.82 3.65 -15.34
CA VAL A 27 9.78 2.71 -15.79
C VAL A 27 9.01 2.13 -14.61
N ILE A 28 9.69 1.79 -13.51
CA ILE A 28 9.04 1.30 -12.28
C ILE A 28 8.10 2.35 -11.70
N ILE A 29 8.56 3.60 -11.55
CA ILE A 29 7.74 4.71 -11.02
C ILE A 29 6.51 4.96 -11.89
N ILE A 30 6.68 5.00 -13.23
CA ILE A 30 5.57 5.21 -14.16
C ILE A 30 4.57 4.04 -14.08
N GLY A 31 5.05 2.80 -14.17
CA GLY A 31 4.19 1.61 -14.15
C GLY A 31 3.41 1.46 -12.85
N SER A 32 4.10 1.61 -11.71
CA SER A 32 3.45 1.60 -10.39
C SER A 32 2.51 2.79 -10.20
N GLY A 33 2.86 3.97 -10.70
CA GLY A 33 1.99 5.16 -10.65
C GLY A 33 0.68 4.97 -11.41
N ILE A 34 0.72 4.34 -12.59
CA ILE A 34 -0.49 3.99 -13.36
C ILE A 34 -1.37 3.02 -12.55
N LEU A 35 -0.79 1.98 -11.95
CA LEU A 35 -1.54 1.04 -11.11
C LEU A 35 -2.18 1.74 -9.91
N LEU A 36 -1.46 2.65 -9.25
CA LEU A 36 -1.97 3.43 -8.11
C LEU A 36 -3.09 4.38 -8.52
N GLN A 37 -3.05 4.95 -9.73
CA GLN A 37 -4.10 5.83 -10.24
C GLN A 37 -5.45 5.09 -10.36
N VAL A 38 -5.43 3.83 -10.79
CA VAL A 38 -6.63 3.01 -11.00
C VAL A 38 -7.00 2.13 -9.80
N LYS A 39 -6.33 2.31 -8.64
CA LYS A 39 -6.47 1.43 -7.48
C LYS A 39 -7.88 1.30 -6.91
N LYS A 40 -8.76 2.26 -7.16
CA LYS A 40 -10.16 2.22 -6.71
C LYS A 40 -11.08 1.45 -7.64
N GLU A 41 -10.68 1.30 -8.91
CA GLU A 41 -11.47 0.66 -9.97
C GLU A 41 -11.10 -0.82 -10.14
N ILE A 42 -9.96 -1.25 -9.61
CA ILE A 42 -9.46 -2.62 -9.72
C ILE A 42 -9.34 -3.27 -8.34
N ASP A 43 -10.27 -4.15 -8.02
CA ASP A 43 -10.37 -4.85 -6.73
C ASP A 43 -9.11 -5.64 -6.37
N TRP A 44 -8.40 -6.18 -7.37
CA TRP A 44 -7.14 -6.89 -7.17
C TRP A 44 -6.03 -5.99 -6.59
N ILE A 45 -6.04 -4.70 -6.94
CA ILE A 45 -5.09 -3.69 -6.43
C ILE A 45 -5.52 -3.25 -5.03
N GLN A 46 -6.76 -2.80 -4.91
CA GLN A 46 -7.32 -2.38 -3.64
C GLN A 46 -8.81 -2.76 -3.58
N PRO A 47 -9.24 -3.45 -2.50
CA PRO A 47 -10.62 -3.87 -2.38
C PRO A 47 -11.57 -2.66 -2.30
N GLN A 48 -12.78 -2.86 -2.84
CA GLN A 48 -13.84 -1.86 -2.80
C GLN A 48 -14.20 -1.49 -1.36
N THR A 49 -14.75 -0.30 -1.16
CA THR A 49 -15.18 0.11 0.18
C THR A 49 -16.67 -0.15 0.34
N ILE A 50 -17.04 -1.04 1.26
CA ILE A 50 -18.44 -1.35 1.57
C ILE A 50 -18.94 -0.33 2.59
N ALA A 51 -20.08 0.31 2.34
CA ALA A 51 -20.65 1.25 3.29
C ALA A 51 -21.26 0.50 4.49
N GLY A 52 -21.04 1.02 5.69
CA GLY A 52 -21.69 0.55 6.89
C GLY A 52 -23.14 1.03 7.00
N SER A 53 -23.82 0.48 7.99
CA SER A 53 -25.21 0.71 8.35
C SER A 53 -25.52 2.16 8.69
N VAL A 54 -24.67 2.82 9.48
CA VAL A 54 -24.87 4.21 9.92
C VAL A 54 -23.64 5.06 9.60
N LYS A 55 -23.86 6.13 8.82
CA LYS A 55 -22.82 7.10 8.45
C LYS A 55 -22.69 8.18 9.52
N ASN A 56 -21.49 8.71 9.68
CA ASN A 56 -21.18 9.84 10.57
C ASN A 56 -21.45 9.59 12.06
N SER A 57 -21.55 8.33 12.50
CA SER A 57 -21.81 7.98 13.90
C SER A 57 -21.06 6.69 14.30
N PRO A 58 -19.72 6.69 14.32
CA PRO A 58 -18.97 5.56 14.86
C PRO A 58 -19.24 5.41 16.36
N SER A 59 -19.57 4.21 16.83
CA SER A 59 -20.00 3.97 18.22
C SER A 59 -19.32 2.79 18.90
N ILE A 60 -18.72 1.85 18.15
CA ILE A 60 -17.98 0.73 18.76
C ILE A 60 -16.59 1.18 19.28
N PRO A 61 -16.15 0.70 20.46
CA PRO A 61 -14.82 1.03 20.99
C PRO A 61 -13.70 0.30 20.26
N PHE A 62 -12.48 0.83 20.31
CA PHE A 62 -11.30 0.23 19.66
C PHE A 62 -11.01 -1.20 20.12
N ASP A 63 -11.21 -1.53 21.41
CA ASP A 63 -11.03 -2.89 21.91
C ASP A 63 -11.98 -3.89 21.24
N ARG A 64 -13.20 -3.46 20.91
CA ARG A 64 -14.15 -4.28 20.16
C ARG A 64 -13.71 -4.44 18.71
N ILE A 65 -13.18 -3.39 18.08
CA ILE A 65 -12.60 -3.45 16.72
C ILE A 65 -11.45 -4.47 16.68
N LEU A 66 -10.51 -4.42 17.63
CA LEU A 66 -9.42 -5.40 17.71
C LEU A 66 -9.97 -6.82 17.94
N THR A 67 -10.93 -6.99 18.83
CA THR A 67 -11.54 -8.29 19.12
C THR A 67 -12.16 -8.90 17.87
N ILE A 68 -12.86 -8.11 17.06
CA ILE A 68 -13.43 -8.53 15.78
C ILE A 68 -12.30 -8.83 14.78
N ALA A 69 -11.30 -7.97 14.66
CA ALA A 69 -10.20 -8.20 13.71
C ALA A 69 -9.41 -9.49 13.98
N LYS A 70 -9.29 -9.90 15.26
CA LYS A 70 -8.69 -11.19 15.65
C LYS A 70 -9.47 -12.41 15.18
N THR A 71 -10.76 -12.29 14.87
CA THR A 71 -11.56 -13.43 14.38
C THR A 71 -11.25 -13.78 12.93
N ILE A 72 -10.46 -12.95 12.22
CA ILE A 72 -10.10 -13.13 10.82
C ILE A 72 -8.74 -13.85 10.71
N PRO A 73 -8.72 -15.16 10.35
CA PRO A 73 -7.49 -15.94 10.36
C PRO A 73 -6.44 -15.44 9.38
N GLU A 74 -6.86 -14.97 8.20
CA GLU A 74 -5.98 -14.54 7.12
C GLU A 74 -5.21 -13.27 7.47
N ALA A 75 -5.81 -12.39 8.28
CA ALA A 75 -5.18 -11.15 8.73
C ALA A 75 -4.09 -11.37 9.79
N LYS A 76 -4.07 -12.56 10.43
CA LYS A 76 -3.06 -12.96 11.45
C LYS A 76 -2.91 -11.95 12.60
N ILE A 77 -4.00 -11.26 12.97
CA ILE A 77 -3.99 -10.27 14.03
C ILE A 77 -4.16 -10.97 15.39
N GLN A 78 -3.23 -10.77 16.31
CA GLN A 78 -3.29 -11.25 17.70
C GLN A 78 -3.28 -10.10 18.71
N SER A 79 -2.80 -8.92 18.31
CA SER A 79 -2.73 -7.72 19.14
C SER A 79 -2.65 -6.46 18.26
N TRP A 80 -2.65 -5.28 18.89
CA TRP A 80 -2.39 -4.01 18.22
C TRP A 80 -1.05 -3.96 17.47
N LYS A 81 -0.06 -4.78 17.90
CA LYS A 81 1.24 -4.84 17.22
C LYS A 81 1.16 -5.42 15.82
N ASP A 82 0.11 -6.16 15.49
CA ASP A 82 -0.06 -6.82 14.19
C ASP A 82 -0.87 -5.95 13.19
N ILE A 83 -1.29 -4.76 13.63
CA ILE A 83 -2.05 -3.79 12.84
C ILE A 83 -1.09 -2.71 12.36
N ASP A 84 -0.99 -2.55 11.04
CA ASP A 84 -0.26 -1.45 10.40
C ASP A 84 -1.00 -0.13 10.59
N ARG A 85 -2.32 -0.13 10.33
CA ARG A 85 -3.13 1.09 10.39
C ARG A 85 -4.60 0.80 10.63
N LEU A 86 -5.24 1.72 11.36
CA LEU A 86 -6.69 1.88 11.40
C LEU A 86 -7.09 3.10 10.55
N ASP A 87 -7.92 2.88 9.54
CA ASP A 87 -8.46 3.93 8.67
C ASP A 87 -9.98 4.05 8.92
N VAL A 88 -10.36 4.99 9.79
CA VAL A 88 -11.76 5.25 10.16
C VAL A 88 -12.41 6.14 9.10
N ARG A 89 -13.38 5.59 8.38
CA ARG A 89 -14.14 6.28 7.33
C ARG A 89 -15.50 6.69 7.88
N ILE A 90 -15.51 7.78 8.66
CA ILE A 90 -16.71 8.32 9.32
C ILE A 90 -17.89 8.49 8.34
N GLN A 91 -17.64 9.10 7.18
CA GLN A 91 -18.67 9.31 6.15
C GLN A 91 -19.22 8.03 5.51
N LYS A 92 -18.52 6.90 5.69
CA LYS A 92 -18.94 5.57 5.21
C LYS A 92 -19.45 4.67 6.33
N GLY A 93 -19.31 5.07 7.61
CA GLY A 93 -19.77 4.26 8.74
C GLY A 93 -18.92 3.01 9.00
N ILE A 94 -17.63 3.04 8.61
CA ILE A 94 -16.75 1.88 8.74
C ILE A 94 -15.38 2.25 9.30
N VAL A 95 -14.67 1.24 9.78
CA VAL A 95 -13.23 1.26 10.02
C VAL A 95 -12.57 0.17 9.17
N LYS A 96 -11.46 0.52 8.52
CA LYS A 96 -10.61 -0.44 7.83
C LYS A 96 -9.43 -0.77 8.73
N VAL A 97 -9.38 -2.02 9.19
CA VAL A 97 -8.24 -2.56 9.94
C VAL A 97 -7.27 -3.15 8.93
N ARG A 98 -6.08 -2.57 8.82
CA ARG A 98 -5.01 -3.10 7.97
C ARG A 98 -3.99 -3.82 8.81
N SER A 99 -3.77 -5.09 8.53
CA SER A 99 -2.74 -5.90 9.17
C SER A 99 -1.38 -5.68 8.51
N GLN A 100 -0.31 -6.01 9.23
CA GLN A 100 1.07 -5.96 8.69
C GLN A 100 1.28 -6.92 7.52
N ASN A 101 0.47 -7.98 7.39
CA ASN A 101 0.55 -8.92 6.27
C ASN A 101 -0.32 -8.51 5.06
N ASN A 102 -0.68 -7.23 4.95
CA ASN A 102 -1.42 -6.64 3.82
C ASN A 102 -2.85 -7.16 3.64
N TRP A 103 -3.52 -7.57 4.72
CA TRP A 103 -4.96 -7.81 4.71
C TRP A 103 -5.72 -6.60 5.23
N GLU A 104 -6.85 -6.30 4.60
CA GLU A 104 -7.76 -5.25 5.01
C GLU A 104 -9.07 -5.90 5.47
N VAL A 105 -9.49 -5.62 6.71
CA VAL A 105 -10.77 -6.00 7.29
C VAL A 105 -11.61 -4.75 7.45
N GLN A 106 -12.74 -4.68 6.75
CA GLN A 106 -13.70 -3.57 6.85
C GLN A 106 -14.78 -3.94 7.85
N ILE A 107 -14.90 -3.14 8.91
CA ILE A 107 -15.82 -3.38 10.02
C ILE A 107 -16.79 -2.23 10.10
N ASP A 108 -18.07 -2.54 10.22
CA ASP A 108 -19.13 -1.57 10.49
C ASP A 108 -18.92 -0.93 11.89
N THR A 109 -18.88 0.40 11.95
CA THR A 109 -18.58 1.12 13.21
C THR A 109 -19.76 1.24 14.17
N GLN A 110 -20.92 0.70 13.82
CA GLN A 110 -22.14 0.68 14.63
C GLN A 110 -22.47 -0.74 15.10
N THR A 111 -22.45 -1.72 14.19
CA THR A 111 -22.85 -3.11 14.49
C THR A 111 -21.68 -3.98 14.90
N GLY A 112 -20.47 -3.66 14.43
CA GLY A 112 -19.28 -4.53 14.55
C GLY A 112 -19.29 -5.70 13.56
N GLU A 113 -20.15 -5.67 12.54
CA GLU A 113 -20.15 -6.66 11.47
C GLU A 113 -18.92 -6.51 10.58
N VAL A 114 -18.34 -7.65 10.15
CA VAL A 114 -17.27 -7.67 9.15
C VAL A 114 -17.90 -7.63 7.77
N LEU A 115 -17.80 -6.48 7.11
CA LEU A 115 -18.40 -6.24 5.81
C LEU A 115 -17.57 -6.81 4.66
N GLN A 116 -16.24 -6.80 4.82
CA GLN A 116 -15.33 -7.34 3.82
C GLN A 116 -13.98 -7.69 4.43
N THR A 117 -13.40 -8.78 3.95
CA THR A 117 -12.02 -9.16 4.25
C THR A 117 -11.31 -9.46 2.93
N ALA A 118 -10.20 -8.78 2.66
CA ALA A 118 -9.49 -8.97 1.40
C ALA A 118 -8.00 -8.61 1.50
N TYR A 119 -7.19 -9.26 0.67
CA TYR A 119 -5.79 -8.91 0.49
C TYR A 119 -5.64 -7.63 -0.34
N ARG A 120 -4.84 -6.68 0.13
CA ARG A 120 -4.66 -5.35 -0.45
C ARG A 120 -3.24 -5.20 -0.99
N ARG A 121 -3.09 -5.03 -2.30
CA ARG A 121 -1.77 -4.89 -2.97
C ARG A 121 -1.32 -3.45 -3.11
N SER A 122 -2.23 -2.49 -2.97
CA SER A 122 -1.91 -1.06 -3.10
C SER A 122 -0.73 -0.63 -2.23
N ASP A 123 -0.58 -1.18 -1.03
CA ASP A 123 0.46 -0.74 -0.10
C ASP A 123 1.85 -1.30 -0.53
N ILE A 124 1.88 -2.51 -1.12
CA ILE A 124 3.09 -3.07 -1.77
C ILE A 124 3.46 -2.27 -3.03
N ILE A 125 2.47 -1.94 -3.86
CA ILE A 125 2.69 -1.16 -5.08
C ILE A 125 3.16 0.26 -4.73
N GLU A 126 2.63 0.85 -3.67
CA GLU A 126 3.08 2.13 -3.12
C GLU A 126 4.54 2.04 -2.64
N ALA A 127 4.90 0.99 -1.91
CA ALA A 127 6.27 0.80 -1.47
C ALA A 127 7.26 0.65 -2.64
N ILE A 128 6.85 -0.02 -3.72
CA ILE A 128 7.63 -0.13 -4.97
C ILE A 128 7.75 1.23 -5.66
N HIS A 129 6.67 2.02 -5.68
CA HIS A 129 6.60 3.32 -6.33
C HIS A 129 7.51 4.36 -5.68
N ASP A 130 7.47 4.46 -4.35
CA ASP A 130 8.25 5.43 -3.58
C ASP A 130 9.66 4.93 -3.21
N GLY A 131 9.95 3.64 -3.43
CA GLY A 131 11.25 3.05 -3.15
C GLY A 131 11.45 2.63 -1.69
N SER A 132 10.43 2.76 -0.84
CA SER A 132 10.53 2.39 0.59
C SER A 132 10.72 0.89 0.82
N TRP A 133 10.46 0.04 -0.18
CA TRP A 133 10.81 -1.39 -0.15
C TRP A 133 12.33 -1.64 -0.02
N PHE A 134 13.16 -0.68 -0.45
CA PHE A 134 14.62 -0.81 -0.43
C PHE A 134 15.22 -0.32 0.89
N HIS A 135 14.75 0.82 1.41
CA HIS A 135 15.20 1.37 2.69
C HIS A 135 14.23 2.45 3.19
N ASP A 136 13.96 2.47 4.49
CA ASP A 136 13.02 3.41 5.14
C ASP A 136 13.35 4.91 4.95
N LYS A 137 14.57 5.24 4.49
CA LYS A 137 15.07 6.61 4.31
C LYS A 137 14.90 7.12 2.88
N VAL A 138 14.32 6.32 1.99
CA VAL A 138 14.14 6.66 0.56
C VAL A 138 12.85 7.47 0.31
N LYS A 139 12.05 7.71 1.35
CA LYS A 139 10.86 8.57 1.30
C LYS A 139 11.16 10.05 1.05
#